data_AF-G3I6A1-F1
#
_entry.id   AF-G3I6A1-F1
#
_cell.length_a   1.000
_cell.length_b   1.000
_cell.length_c   1.000
_cell.angle_alpha   90.00
_cell.angle_beta   90.00
_cell.angle_gamma   90.00
#
_symmetry.space_group_name_H-M   'P 1'
#
loop_
_entity.id
_entity.type
_entity.pdbx_description
1 polymer ?
#
loop_
_entity_poly.entity_id
_entity_poly.type
_entity_poly.pdbx_seq_one_letter_code
_entity_poly.pdbx_strand_id
1 'polypeptide(L)'
;MYISPEEFKPIAEKLTGSVPAASYEEEELHHDPSEETLTIEARFQPLLTETMTKSKDGFLGVSRLALSGLRNWTTAASPTAEFAARHFRAFLPPPGQELGQPWWIIPGELSVFTGYLSNNRFYPPPPKDKEVIIHRLLSMFHPRPFVKTRFAPQGTVACLTAISDSYYTVMFRIHAEFQLSEPPDFPFWFSPGQFTGHIILSKDATHIRDFRLFVPNHRSLNVDMEWLYGASETSNMEVDIGYIPQMELEAMGPSVPSVILDEDGNMIDSRLPSGEPLQFVFEEIKWHQELSWEEAARRLEVAMYPFKKVSYLPFTEAFDRAKAENKLVHSILLWGALDDQSC
;
A
#
# COMPACT_ATOMS: atom_id res chain seq x y z
N MET A 1 -8.20 -10.06 27.28
CA MET A 1 -8.51 -9.26 26.09
C MET A 1 -9.00 -7.91 26.56
N TYR A 2 -8.17 -6.88 26.45
CA TYR A 2 -8.56 -5.50 26.71
C TYR A 2 -8.65 -4.84 25.34
N ILE A 3 -9.84 -4.43 24.94
CA ILE A 3 -10.12 -3.75 23.67
C ILE A 3 -10.65 -2.37 24.01
N SER A 4 -10.16 -1.33 23.32
CA SER A 4 -10.65 0.02 23.58
C SER A 4 -12.12 0.16 23.19
N PRO A 5 -12.89 1.10 23.77
CA PRO A 5 -14.25 1.36 23.33
C PRO A 5 -14.36 1.64 21.83
N GLU A 6 -13.37 2.35 21.27
CA GLU A 6 -13.29 2.68 19.84
C GLU A 6 -13.10 1.42 18.98
N GLU A 7 -12.26 0.48 19.42
CA GLU A 7 -12.00 -0.79 18.72
C GLU A 7 -13.11 -1.82 18.92
N PHE A 8 -13.85 -1.73 20.04
CA PHE A 8 -14.98 -2.60 20.33
C PHE A 8 -16.24 -2.21 19.56
N LYS A 9 -16.41 -0.92 19.24
CA LYS A 9 -17.57 -0.39 18.52
C LYS A 9 -17.95 -1.21 17.26
N PRO A 10 -17.05 -1.49 16.29
CA PRO A 10 -17.41 -2.28 15.11
C PRO A 10 -17.81 -3.72 15.42
N ILE A 11 -17.23 -4.32 16.47
CA ILE A 11 -17.61 -5.67 16.93
C ILE A 11 -19.02 -5.64 17.51
N ALA A 12 -19.33 -4.65 18.35
CA ALA A 12 -20.66 -4.48 18.92
C ALA A 12 -21.72 -4.28 17.84
N GLU A 13 -21.46 -3.40 16.86
CA GLU A 13 -22.35 -3.11 15.73
C GLU A 13 -22.66 -4.37 14.90
N LYS A 14 -21.65 -5.21 14.64
CA LYS A 14 -21.82 -6.50 13.96
C LYS A 14 -22.65 -7.49 14.77
N LEU A 15 -22.43 -7.57 16.10
CA LEU A 15 -23.17 -8.45 16.99
C LEU A 15 -24.63 -8.02 17.18
N THR A 16 -24.92 -6.71 17.14
CA THR A 16 -26.28 -6.18 17.26
C THR A 16 -27.02 -6.08 15.92
N GLY A 17 -26.40 -6.49 14.82
CA GLY A 17 -26.96 -6.36 13.47
C GLY A 17 -27.18 -4.90 13.04
N SER A 18 -26.57 -3.96 13.76
CA SER A 18 -26.62 -2.53 13.48
C SER A 18 -25.50 -2.23 12.49
N VAL A 19 -25.64 -2.70 11.25
CA VAL A 19 -24.65 -2.42 10.20
C VAL A 19 -24.65 -0.92 9.98
N PRO A 20 -23.58 -0.17 10.31
CA PRO A 20 -23.41 1.12 9.67
C PRO A 20 -23.17 0.77 8.22
N ALA A 21 -23.99 1.27 7.29
CA ALA A 21 -23.55 1.39 5.92
C ALA A 21 -22.13 1.99 5.97
N ALA A 22 -21.17 1.43 5.24
CA ALA A 22 -19.84 2.01 5.16
C ALA A 22 -20.00 3.42 4.58
N SER A 23 -20.22 4.41 5.46
CA SER A 23 -20.71 5.74 5.09
C SER A 23 -19.65 6.56 4.34
N TYR A 24 -18.46 6.00 4.15
CA TYR A 24 -17.42 6.55 3.28
C TYR A 24 -17.75 6.36 1.80
N GLU A 25 -18.66 5.43 1.46
CA GLU A 25 -19.10 5.23 0.08
C GLU A 25 -20.11 6.31 -0.35
N GLU A 26 -20.91 6.87 0.57
CA GLU A 26 -22.05 7.72 0.22
C GLU A 26 -21.70 9.20 -0.02
N GLU A 27 -20.62 9.75 0.57
CA GLU A 27 -20.29 11.19 0.39
C GLU A 27 -19.61 11.53 -0.96
N GLU A 28 -19.22 10.54 -1.79
CA GLU A 28 -18.55 10.80 -3.09
C GLU A 28 -19.28 10.23 -4.33
N LEU A 29 -20.48 9.66 -4.17
CA LEU A 29 -21.28 9.06 -5.24
C LEU A 29 -22.14 10.06 -6.04
N HIS A 30 -21.84 11.36 -6.01
CA HIS A 30 -22.31 12.23 -7.09
C HIS A 30 -21.48 11.89 -8.33
N HIS A 31 -21.99 10.95 -9.13
CA HIS A 31 -21.46 10.63 -10.44
C HIS A 31 -21.67 11.86 -11.32
N ASP A 32 -20.61 12.65 -11.48
CA ASP A 32 -20.60 13.69 -12.50
C ASP A 32 -20.42 12.96 -13.84
N PRO A 33 -21.39 13.00 -14.76
CA PRO A 33 -21.30 12.29 -16.04
C PRO A 33 -20.16 12.81 -16.93
N SER A 34 -19.58 13.98 -16.61
CA SER A 34 -18.39 14.52 -17.28
C SER A 34 -17.07 13.99 -16.73
N GLU A 35 -17.11 13.21 -15.66
CA GLU A 35 -15.91 12.73 -14.98
C GLU A 35 -15.29 11.51 -15.65
N GLU A 36 -13.96 11.48 -15.66
CA GLU A 36 -13.24 10.31 -16.14
C GLU A 36 -13.14 9.21 -15.08
N THR A 37 -13.28 7.98 -15.55
CA THR A 37 -13.17 6.77 -14.74
C THR A 37 -11.96 5.97 -15.16
N LEU A 38 -11.18 5.52 -14.18
CA LEU A 38 -10.04 4.64 -14.31
C LEU A 38 -10.42 3.23 -13.87
N THR A 39 -10.22 2.25 -14.74
CA THR A 39 -10.41 0.83 -14.41
C THR A 39 -9.07 0.21 -13.99
N ILE A 40 -9.04 -0.36 -12.80
CA ILE A 40 -7.86 -1.01 -12.21
C ILE A 40 -8.15 -2.51 -12.07
N GLU A 41 -7.16 -3.32 -12.46
CA GLU A 41 -7.13 -4.77 -12.24
C GLU A 41 -6.22 -5.12 -11.06
N ALA A 42 -6.65 -6.04 -10.21
CA ALA A 42 -5.86 -6.63 -9.14
C ALA A 42 -5.33 -8.01 -9.55
N ARG A 43 -4.00 -8.17 -9.51
CA ARG A 43 -3.33 -9.46 -9.70
C ARG A 43 -2.69 -9.89 -8.38
N PHE A 44 -3.09 -11.06 -7.90
CA PHE A 44 -2.75 -11.55 -6.58
C PHE A 44 -2.43 -13.04 -6.62
N GLN A 45 -1.29 -13.42 -6.05
CA GLN A 45 -0.91 -14.79 -5.75
C GLN A 45 -0.70 -14.90 -4.24
N PRO A 46 -1.26 -15.91 -3.58
CA PRO A 46 -1.15 -16.06 -2.14
C PRO A 46 0.29 -16.29 -1.69
N LEU A 47 0.54 -16.05 -0.40
CA LEU A 47 1.83 -16.31 0.23
C LEU A 47 2.22 -17.79 0.12
N LEU A 48 3.48 -18.06 -0.20
CA LEU A 48 4.05 -19.40 -0.27
C LEU A 48 4.36 -19.90 1.15
N THR A 49 3.49 -20.74 1.71
CA THR A 49 3.61 -21.21 3.11
C THR A 49 4.92 -21.94 3.40
N GLU A 50 5.54 -22.57 2.40
CA GLU A 50 6.83 -23.24 2.48
C GLU A 50 8.02 -22.28 2.69
N THR A 51 7.81 -20.98 2.45
CA THR A 51 8.83 -19.95 2.70
C THR A 51 8.84 -19.48 4.15
N MET A 52 7.78 -19.76 4.91
CA MET A 52 7.67 -19.44 6.33
C MET A 52 8.69 -20.23 7.15
N THR A 53 9.34 -19.60 8.12
CA THR A 53 10.34 -20.29 8.95
C THR A 53 9.70 -21.41 9.76
N LYS A 54 8.49 -21.20 10.28
CA LYS A 54 7.77 -22.20 11.07
C LYS A 54 7.26 -23.39 10.24
N SER A 55 7.26 -23.29 8.91
CA SER A 55 6.88 -24.40 8.04
C SER A 55 7.91 -25.54 8.06
N LYS A 56 9.17 -25.23 8.37
CA LYS A 56 10.29 -26.21 8.40
C LYS A 56 10.05 -27.34 9.40
N ASP A 57 9.40 -27.02 10.51
CA ASP A 57 9.00 -27.97 11.55
C ASP A 57 7.55 -28.45 11.38
N GLY A 58 6.95 -28.27 10.19
CA GLY A 58 5.56 -28.66 9.92
C GLY A 58 4.54 -27.85 10.72
N PHE A 59 4.88 -26.62 11.11
CA PHE A 59 4.06 -25.76 11.97
C PHE A 59 3.80 -26.36 13.37
N LEU A 60 4.73 -27.14 13.91
CA LEU A 60 4.67 -27.63 15.28
C LEU A 60 4.43 -26.47 16.26
N GLY A 61 3.39 -26.58 17.11
CA GLY A 61 3.00 -25.55 18.06
C GLY A 61 2.05 -24.47 17.53
N VAL A 62 1.83 -24.38 16.21
CA VAL A 62 0.89 -23.43 15.62
C VAL A 62 -0.47 -24.10 15.40
N SER A 63 -1.51 -23.54 16.02
CA SER A 63 -2.88 -24.02 15.80
C SER A 63 -3.27 -23.91 14.33
N ARG A 64 -3.91 -24.94 13.76
CA ARG A 64 -4.43 -24.88 12.39
C ARG A 64 -5.41 -23.72 12.17
N LEU A 65 -6.13 -23.31 13.22
CA LEU A 65 -7.07 -22.19 13.18
C LEU A 65 -6.36 -20.84 13.11
N ALA A 66 -5.15 -20.73 13.69
CA ALA A 66 -4.41 -19.47 13.68
C ALA A 66 -4.03 -19.02 12.25
N LEU A 67 -3.83 -19.98 11.33
CA LEU A 67 -3.48 -19.70 9.93
C LEU A 67 -4.69 -19.76 8.99
N SER A 68 -5.93 -19.76 9.51
CA SER A 68 -7.14 -19.91 8.69
C SER A 68 -7.28 -18.75 7.69
N GLY A 69 -7.12 -17.51 8.15
CA GLY A 69 -7.19 -16.30 7.32
C GLY A 69 -6.17 -16.34 6.18
N LEU A 70 -4.91 -16.68 6.50
CA LEU A 70 -3.84 -16.82 5.52
C LEU A 70 -4.13 -17.90 4.48
N ARG A 71 -4.63 -19.08 4.89
CA ARG A 71 -4.94 -20.19 3.98
C ARG A 71 -6.15 -19.93 3.10
N ASN A 72 -7.10 -19.14 3.59
CA ASN A 72 -8.33 -18.82 2.88
C ASN A 72 -8.17 -17.63 1.92
N TRP A 73 -7.14 -16.81 2.11
CA TRP A 73 -6.87 -15.67 1.24
C TRP A 73 -6.10 -16.11 0.00
N THR A 74 -6.82 -16.68 -0.96
CA THR A 74 -6.26 -17.25 -2.20
C THR A 74 -6.42 -16.34 -3.41
N THR A 75 -7.33 -15.37 -3.36
CA THR A 75 -7.64 -14.43 -4.43
C THR A 75 -7.86 -13.01 -3.89
N ALA A 76 -7.71 -12.01 -4.75
CA ALA A 76 -8.12 -10.64 -4.45
C ALA A 76 -9.63 -10.56 -4.14
N ALA A 77 -10.01 -9.69 -3.21
CA ALA A 77 -11.40 -9.45 -2.84
C ALA A 77 -12.22 -8.80 -3.98
N SER A 78 -11.58 -7.96 -4.80
CA SER A 78 -12.17 -7.34 -5.99
C SER A 78 -11.13 -7.37 -7.12
N PRO A 79 -11.24 -8.35 -8.05
CA PRO A 79 -10.30 -8.49 -9.16
C PRO A 79 -10.24 -7.27 -10.09
N THR A 80 -11.31 -6.51 -10.17
CA THR A 80 -11.40 -5.27 -10.94
C THR A 80 -12.24 -4.25 -10.18
N ALA A 81 -11.87 -2.97 -10.28
CA ALA A 81 -12.64 -1.87 -9.71
C ALA A 81 -12.48 -0.59 -10.53
N GLU A 82 -13.50 0.25 -10.47
CA GLU A 82 -13.55 1.55 -11.15
C GLU A 82 -13.37 2.68 -10.13
N PHE A 83 -12.57 3.68 -10.51
CA PHE A 83 -12.27 4.85 -9.69
C PHE A 83 -12.40 6.12 -10.52
N ALA A 84 -13.14 7.11 -10.02
CA ALA A 84 -13.08 8.44 -10.61
C ALA A 84 -11.67 9.03 -10.52
N ALA A 85 -11.22 9.72 -11.57
CA ALA A 85 -9.91 10.36 -11.63
C ALA A 85 -9.69 11.33 -10.47
N ARG A 86 -10.74 12.06 -10.03
CA ARG A 86 -10.68 13.00 -8.91
C ARG A 86 -10.17 12.37 -7.60
N HIS A 87 -10.44 11.08 -7.37
CA HIS A 87 -10.03 10.43 -6.12
C HIS A 87 -8.50 10.39 -6.00
N PHE A 88 -7.77 10.44 -7.13
CA PHE A 88 -6.31 10.47 -7.17
C PHE A 88 -5.72 11.87 -6.93
N ARG A 89 -6.54 12.90 -6.69
CA ARG A 89 -6.07 14.24 -6.28
C ARG A 89 -5.20 14.19 -5.03
N ALA A 90 -5.37 13.18 -4.17
CA ALA A 90 -4.51 12.94 -3.01
C ALA A 90 -3.01 12.82 -3.36
N PHE A 91 -2.69 12.35 -4.57
CA PHE A 91 -1.31 12.16 -5.05
C PHE A 91 -0.70 13.43 -5.66
N LEU A 92 -1.45 14.52 -5.84
CA LEU A 92 -0.87 15.77 -6.34
C LEU A 92 0.17 16.32 -5.35
N PRO A 93 1.31 16.84 -5.86
CA PRO A 93 2.31 17.45 -5.02
C PRO A 93 1.78 18.74 -4.35
N PRO A 94 2.27 19.10 -3.16
CA PRO A 94 1.99 20.42 -2.59
C PRO A 94 2.65 21.53 -3.44
N PRO A 95 2.19 22.79 -3.31
CA PRO A 95 2.78 23.91 -4.03
C PRO A 95 4.28 24.06 -3.75
N GLY A 96 5.08 24.22 -4.82
CA GLY A 96 6.54 24.41 -4.72
C GLY A 96 7.35 23.11 -4.59
N GLN A 97 6.73 21.94 -4.74
CA GLN A 97 7.44 20.66 -4.69
C GLN A 97 8.48 20.53 -5.83
N GLU A 98 9.72 20.20 -5.46
CA GLU A 98 10.80 19.95 -6.42
C GLU A 98 10.90 18.48 -6.84
N LEU A 99 11.56 18.24 -7.97
CA LEU A 99 11.81 16.89 -8.50
C LEU A 99 12.57 16.03 -7.48
N GLY A 100 11.99 14.87 -7.16
CA GLY A 100 12.51 13.90 -6.22
C GLY A 100 12.52 14.35 -4.76
N GLN A 101 12.05 15.55 -4.41
CA GLN A 101 11.89 15.93 -3.01
C GLN A 101 10.73 15.10 -2.42
N PRO A 102 10.91 14.41 -1.28
CA PRO A 102 9.82 13.65 -0.67
C PRO A 102 8.79 14.55 0.01
N TRP A 103 7.51 14.16 -0.02
CA TRP A 103 6.45 14.70 0.83
C TRP A 103 5.54 13.59 1.35
N TRP A 104 4.84 13.85 2.44
CA TRP A 104 3.88 12.92 3.03
C TRP A 104 2.50 13.13 2.41
N ILE A 105 1.94 12.08 1.79
CA ILE A 105 0.53 12.02 1.41
C ILE A 105 -0.29 11.72 2.67
N ILE A 106 0.14 10.72 3.45
CA ILE A 106 -0.44 10.32 4.73
C ILE A 106 0.70 10.25 5.74
N PRO A 107 0.80 11.17 6.71
CA PRO A 107 1.85 11.11 7.73
C PRO A 107 1.57 10.01 8.75
N GLY A 108 2.64 9.53 9.41
CA GLY A 108 2.51 8.67 10.59
C GLY A 108 1.94 9.41 11.79
N GLU A 109 1.18 8.72 12.63
CA GLU A 109 0.50 9.26 13.81
C GLU A 109 0.96 8.60 15.13
N LEU A 110 2.00 7.76 15.07
CA LEU A 110 2.53 7.13 16.26
C LEU A 110 3.03 8.16 17.27
N SER A 111 2.54 8.03 18.49
CA SER A 111 3.07 8.76 19.64
C SER A 111 4.53 8.40 19.85
N VAL A 112 5.37 9.43 20.04
CA VAL A 112 6.79 9.30 20.37
C VAL A 112 7.01 8.47 21.65
N PHE A 113 6.00 8.37 22.53
CA PHE A 113 6.10 7.72 23.83
C PHE A 113 5.78 6.22 23.83
N THR A 114 4.86 5.76 22.96
CA THR A 114 4.48 4.34 22.88
C THR A 114 5.10 3.66 21.68
N GLY A 115 5.23 4.36 20.54
CA GLY A 115 5.88 3.84 19.33
C GLY A 115 5.14 2.70 18.61
N TYR A 116 4.03 2.18 19.15
CA TYR A 116 3.19 1.15 18.52
C TYR A 116 1.71 1.23 18.94
N LEU A 117 0.83 0.64 18.12
CA LEU A 117 -0.61 0.45 18.36
C LEU A 117 -0.92 -0.97 18.87
N SER A 118 -2.10 -1.18 19.48
CA SER A 118 -2.50 -2.49 20.06
C SER A 118 -2.58 -3.61 19.02
N ASN A 119 -2.31 -4.85 19.46
CA ASN A 119 -2.37 -6.06 18.66
C ASN A 119 -3.78 -6.65 18.58
N ASN A 120 -4.70 -6.24 19.48
CA ASN A 120 -6.08 -6.71 19.57
C ASN A 120 -7.05 -6.07 18.55
N ARG A 121 -6.53 -5.45 17.48
CA ARG A 121 -7.34 -4.72 16.50
C ARG A 121 -7.83 -5.67 15.40
N PHE A 122 -9.15 -5.78 15.28
CA PHE A 122 -9.79 -6.64 14.26
C PHE A 122 -10.21 -5.87 13.01
N TYR A 123 -10.63 -4.63 13.18
CA TYR A 123 -11.22 -3.84 12.12
C TYR A 123 -10.42 -2.55 11.91
N PRO A 124 -10.11 -2.19 10.66
CA PRO A 124 -9.41 -0.96 10.39
C PRO A 124 -10.23 0.24 10.85
N PRO A 125 -9.58 1.31 11.32
CA PRO A 125 -10.28 2.54 11.62
C PRO A 125 -10.88 3.10 10.32
N PRO A 126 -12.02 3.81 10.42
CA PRO A 126 -12.55 4.66 9.36
C PRO A 126 -11.46 5.45 8.60
N PRO A 127 -11.28 5.27 7.28
CA PRO A 127 -10.33 6.09 6.53
C PRO A 127 -10.83 7.54 6.47
N LYS A 128 -9.91 8.50 6.57
CA LYS A 128 -10.23 9.94 6.48
C LYS A 128 -9.41 10.61 5.39
N ASP A 129 -9.98 11.64 4.76
CA ASP A 129 -9.31 12.48 3.78
C ASP A 129 -8.57 11.66 2.70
N LYS A 130 -7.25 11.84 2.59
CA LYS A 130 -6.37 11.15 1.62
C LYS A 130 -6.23 9.65 1.87
N GLU A 131 -6.62 9.15 3.05
CA GLU A 131 -6.60 7.71 3.34
C GLU A 131 -7.69 6.96 2.57
N VAL A 132 -8.78 7.63 2.16
CA VAL A 132 -9.92 6.99 1.50
C VAL A 132 -9.50 6.28 0.22
N ILE A 133 -8.76 6.95 -0.66
CA ILE A 133 -8.30 6.33 -1.92
C ILE A 133 -7.33 5.17 -1.65
N ILE A 134 -6.41 5.32 -0.70
CA ILE A 134 -5.46 4.24 -0.35
C ILE A 134 -6.20 3.04 0.23
N HIS A 135 -7.13 3.27 1.15
CA HIS A 135 -7.98 2.23 1.72
C HIS A 135 -8.76 1.50 0.63
N ARG A 136 -9.39 2.21 -0.31
CA ARG A 136 -10.15 1.60 -1.42
C ARG A 136 -9.27 0.76 -2.35
N LEU A 137 -8.09 1.26 -2.72
CA LEU A 137 -7.12 0.52 -3.52
C LEU A 137 -6.69 -0.78 -2.81
N LEU A 138 -6.28 -0.69 -1.55
CA LEU A 138 -5.86 -1.87 -0.78
C LEU A 138 -7.02 -2.84 -0.50
N SER A 139 -8.25 -2.32 -0.38
CA SER A 139 -9.46 -3.13 -0.20
C SER A 139 -9.75 -4.05 -1.38
N MET A 140 -9.23 -3.74 -2.58
CA MET A 140 -9.29 -4.65 -3.72
C MET A 140 -8.59 -5.99 -3.42
N PHE A 141 -7.55 -5.99 -2.58
CA PHE A 141 -6.90 -7.24 -2.20
C PHE A 141 -7.62 -7.95 -1.06
N HIS A 142 -8.00 -7.22 0.00
CA HIS A 142 -8.62 -7.78 1.18
C HIS A 142 -9.47 -6.73 1.90
N PRO A 143 -10.66 -7.07 2.43
CA PRO A 143 -11.64 -6.11 2.96
C PRO A 143 -11.23 -5.37 4.25
N ARG A 144 -10.08 -5.71 4.85
CA ARG A 144 -9.60 -5.13 6.12
C ARG A 144 -8.17 -4.60 6.03
N PRO A 145 -7.90 -3.60 5.17
CA PRO A 145 -6.59 -2.96 5.12
C PRO A 145 -6.48 -1.88 6.20
N PHE A 146 -5.37 -1.88 6.91
CA PHE A 146 -4.94 -0.79 7.78
C PHE A 146 -3.96 0.08 7.00
N VAL A 147 -4.42 1.27 6.60
CA VAL A 147 -3.61 2.25 5.84
C VAL A 147 -2.39 2.76 6.62
N LYS A 148 -2.42 2.62 7.94
CA LYS A 148 -1.30 2.85 8.85
C LYS A 148 -1.05 1.58 9.65
N THR A 149 0.15 1.02 9.51
CA THR A 149 0.66 -0.13 10.27
C THR A 149 0.67 0.12 11.77
N ARG A 150 0.67 -0.91 12.61
CA ARG A 150 0.78 -0.77 14.08
C ARG A 150 2.12 -0.19 14.54
N PHE A 151 3.19 -0.34 13.76
CA PHE A 151 4.56 0.07 14.08
C PHE A 151 5.09 1.07 13.06
N ALA A 152 6.18 1.76 13.41
CA ALA A 152 6.87 2.64 12.48
C ALA A 152 7.71 1.82 11.47
N PRO A 153 7.89 2.31 10.24
CA PRO A 153 7.33 3.54 9.69
C PRO A 153 5.85 3.39 9.31
N GLN A 154 5.10 4.49 9.39
CA GLN A 154 3.69 4.54 9.01
C GLN A 154 3.46 5.45 7.82
N GLY A 155 2.42 5.14 7.05
CA GLY A 155 1.80 6.07 6.12
C GLY A 155 2.34 5.98 4.70
N THR A 156 2.20 7.08 3.98
CA THR A 156 2.47 7.16 2.54
C THR A 156 3.36 8.36 2.23
N VAL A 157 4.52 8.09 1.65
CA VAL A 157 5.46 9.12 1.16
C VAL A 157 5.51 9.09 -0.35
N ALA A 158 5.63 10.25 -0.98
CA ALA A 158 5.71 10.40 -2.43
C ALA A 158 6.78 11.40 -2.85
N CYS A 159 7.19 11.33 -4.12
CA CYS A 159 8.10 12.28 -4.75
C CYS A 159 7.76 12.40 -6.25
N LEU A 160 8.09 13.55 -6.86
CA LEU A 160 7.94 13.75 -8.30
C LEU A 160 9.10 13.09 -9.01
N THR A 161 8.83 12.26 -10.02
CA THR A 161 9.85 11.64 -10.87
C THR A 161 9.88 12.23 -12.27
N ALA A 162 8.82 12.86 -12.73
CA ALA A 162 8.84 13.64 -13.97
C ALA A 162 7.83 14.79 -13.95
N ILE A 163 8.13 15.84 -14.70
CA ILE A 163 7.30 17.04 -14.82
C ILE A 163 7.21 17.42 -16.30
N SER A 164 5.99 17.56 -16.82
CA SER A 164 5.71 18.14 -18.14
C SER A 164 4.86 19.41 -17.99
N ASP A 165 4.35 19.96 -19.10
CA ASP A 165 3.43 21.09 -19.06
C ASP A 165 2.11 20.73 -18.38
N SER A 166 1.55 19.56 -18.71
CA SER A 166 0.20 19.15 -18.29
C SER A 166 0.17 17.99 -17.30
N TYR A 167 1.28 17.27 -17.10
CA TYR A 167 1.35 16.06 -16.28
C TYR A 167 2.43 16.11 -15.20
N TYR A 168 2.15 15.37 -14.13
CA TYR A 168 3.14 14.90 -13.18
C TYR A 168 3.29 13.39 -13.28
N THR A 169 4.51 12.92 -13.05
CA THR A 169 4.76 11.54 -12.64
C THR A 169 5.12 11.52 -11.18
N VAL A 170 4.35 10.77 -10.39
CA VAL A 170 4.52 10.64 -8.95
C VAL A 170 4.87 9.19 -8.62
N MET A 171 6.01 8.99 -7.98
CA MET A 171 6.35 7.72 -7.34
C MET A 171 6.03 7.82 -5.85
N PHE A 172 5.44 6.76 -5.29
CA PHE A 172 5.06 6.72 -3.89
C PHE A 172 5.30 5.36 -3.26
N ARG A 173 5.35 5.37 -1.92
CA ARG A 173 5.58 4.21 -1.08
C ARG A 173 4.55 4.21 0.05
N ILE A 174 3.91 3.07 0.28
CA ILE A 174 2.88 2.88 1.31
C ILE A 174 3.33 1.78 2.27
N HIS A 175 3.21 2.07 3.56
CA HIS A 175 3.28 1.09 4.64
C HIS A 175 1.89 0.83 5.19
N ALA A 176 1.38 -0.38 4.91
CA ALA A 176 0.05 -0.82 5.30
C ALA A 176 0.09 -2.30 5.70
N GLU A 177 -0.89 -2.73 6.50
CA GLU A 177 -1.05 -4.12 6.91
C GLU A 177 -2.50 -4.58 6.73
N PHE A 178 -2.73 -5.89 6.79
CA PHE A 178 -4.05 -6.50 6.66
C PHE A 178 -4.36 -7.34 7.88
N GLN A 179 -5.62 -7.30 8.32
CA GLN A 179 -6.12 -8.17 9.36
C GLN A 179 -6.86 -9.37 8.75
N LEU A 180 -6.25 -10.55 8.77
CA LEU A 180 -6.77 -11.73 8.07
C LEU A 180 -7.80 -12.50 8.88
N SER A 181 -7.77 -12.38 10.21
CA SER A 181 -8.70 -13.07 11.11
C SER A 181 -9.88 -12.19 11.51
N GLU A 182 -10.96 -12.84 11.94
CA GLU A 182 -12.11 -12.20 12.58
C GLU A 182 -12.47 -12.94 13.86
N PRO A 183 -13.16 -12.29 14.82
CA PRO A 183 -13.67 -12.99 15.99
C PRO A 183 -14.56 -14.19 15.58
N PRO A 184 -14.48 -15.34 16.27
CA PRO A 184 -13.80 -15.56 17.55
C PRO A 184 -12.32 -15.92 17.47
N ASP A 185 -11.74 -16.03 16.26
CA ASP A 185 -10.30 -16.27 16.12
C ASP A 185 -9.50 -15.05 16.62
N PHE A 186 -8.23 -15.28 16.96
CA PHE A 186 -7.34 -14.22 17.38
C PHE A 186 -6.79 -13.43 16.18
N PRO A 187 -6.41 -12.15 16.37
CA PRO A 187 -5.84 -11.31 15.32
C PRO A 187 -4.66 -11.98 14.61
N PHE A 188 -4.67 -11.88 13.27
CA PHE A 188 -3.58 -12.25 12.38
C PHE A 188 -3.25 -11.06 11.48
N TRP A 189 -2.08 -10.49 11.69
CA TRP A 189 -1.54 -9.36 10.95
C TRP A 189 -0.68 -9.87 9.81
N PHE A 190 -0.93 -9.33 8.62
CA PHE A 190 -0.16 -9.59 7.42
C PHE A 190 0.35 -8.25 6.89
N SER A 191 1.66 -8.03 6.96
CA SER A 191 2.28 -6.73 6.70
C SER A 191 3.31 -6.88 5.57
N PRO A 192 2.93 -6.57 4.31
CA PRO A 192 3.91 -6.48 3.24
C PRO A 192 5.01 -5.48 3.60
N GLY A 193 6.25 -5.76 3.21
CA GLY A 193 7.39 -4.88 3.52
C GLY A 193 7.13 -3.45 3.03
N GLN A 194 6.65 -3.31 1.80
CA GLN A 194 6.09 -2.06 1.28
C GLN A 194 5.18 -2.32 0.09
N PHE A 195 4.33 -1.34 -0.20
CA PHE A 195 3.83 -1.15 -1.55
C PHE A 195 4.61 -0.03 -2.24
N THR A 196 5.08 -0.29 -3.45
CA THR A 196 5.65 0.69 -4.36
C THR A 196 4.60 1.04 -5.40
N GLY A 197 4.38 2.33 -5.63
CA GLY A 197 3.43 2.80 -6.62
C GLY A 197 3.96 3.91 -7.50
N HIS A 198 3.33 4.04 -8.65
CA HIS A 198 3.58 5.06 -9.65
C HIS A 198 2.27 5.49 -10.28
N ILE A 199 2.11 6.79 -10.48
CA ILE A 199 0.96 7.36 -11.16
C ILE A 199 1.40 8.50 -12.07
N ILE A 200 0.86 8.51 -13.28
CA ILE A 200 0.94 9.64 -14.21
C ILE A 200 -0.43 10.29 -14.23
N LEU A 201 -0.51 11.54 -13.78
CA LEU A 201 -1.77 12.27 -13.66
C LEU A 201 -1.63 13.70 -14.16
N SER A 202 -2.72 14.24 -14.70
CA SER A 202 -2.80 15.64 -15.08
C SER A 202 -2.62 16.53 -13.85
N LYS A 203 -2.09 17.74 -14.04
CA LYS A 203 -1.79 18.65 -12.92
C LYS A 203 -3.02 19.12 -12.13
N ASP A 204 -4.20 18.99 -12.72
CA ASP A 204 -5.51 19.25 -12.11
C ASP A 204 -6.22 17.98 -11.59
N ALA A 205 -5.61 16.80 -11.76
CA ALA A 205 -6.13 15.48 -11.39
C ALA A 205 -7.48 15.12 -12.05
N THR A 206 -7.74 15.64 -13.25
CA THR A 206 -8.91 15.30 -14.06
C THR A 206 -8.67 14.08 -14.96
N HIS A 207 -7.41 13.78 -15.31
CA HIS A 207 -7.02 12.65 -16.14
C HIS A 207 -5.89 11.85 -15.50
N ILE A 208 -6.02 10.52 -15.48
CA ILE A 208 -4.98 9.57 -15.07
C ILE A 208 -4.51 8.82 -16.31
N ARG A 209 -3.24 8.99 -16.65
CA ARG A 209 -2.64 8.36 -17.83
C ARG A 209 -2.21 6.93 -17.56
N ASP A 210 -1.65 6.68 -16.38
CA ASP A 210 -1.12 5.40 -15.96
C ASP A 210 -1.15 5.29 -14.43
N PHE A 211 -1.37 4.09 -13.91
CA PHE A 211 -1.33 3.81 -12.49
C PHE A 211 -0.87 2.37 -12.24
N ARG A 212 0.06 2.23 -11.30
CA ARG A 212 0.51 0.93 -10.80
C ARG A 212 0.81 0.99 -9.31
N LEU A 213 0.48 -0.08 -8.60
CA LEU A 213 0.81 -0.29 -7.19
C LEU A 213 1.19 -1.75 -7.00
N PHE A 214 2.31 -2.06 -6.35
CA PHE A 214 2.73 -3.46 -6.17
C PHE A 214 3.60 -3.66 -4.94
N VAL A 215 3.56 -4.88 -4.39
CA VAL A 215 4.56 -5.35 -3.42
C VAL A 215 5.79 -5.84 -4.19
N PRO A 216 6.99 -5.27 -3.97
CA PRO A 216 8.19 -5.75 -4.63
C PRO A 216 8.51 -7.21 -4.28
N ASN A 217 8.85 -8.01 -5.29
CA ASN A 217 9.09 -9.45 -5.16
C ASN A 217 10.51 -9.87 -5.61
N HIS A 218 11.42 -8.92 -5.78
CA HIS A 218 12.82 -9.18 -6.16
C HIS A 218 13.66 -9.80 -5.02
N ARG A 219 13.08 -9.92 -3.82
CA ARG A 219 13.72 -10.45 -2.62
C ARG A 219 13.13 -11.80 -2.26
N SER A 220 13.87 -12.59 -1.48
CA SER A 220 13.44 -13.93 -1.06
C SER A 220 12.28 -13.90 -0.06
N LEU A 221 12.08 -12.78 0.64
CA LEU A 221 11.04 -12.55 1.65
C LEU A 221 10.56 -11.11 1.50
N ASN A 222 9.27 -10.85 1.72
CA ASN A 222 8.68 -9.53 1.51
C ASN A 222 7.39 -9.28 2.31
N VAL A 223 7.09 -10.13 3.30
CA VAL A 223 5.90 -10.01 4.16
C VAL A 223 6.23 -10.44 5.59
N ASP A 224 5.90 -9.58 6.55
CA ASP A 224 5.78 -9.92 7.97
C ASP A 224 4.44 -10.55 8.29
N MET A 225 4.43 -11.50 9.22
CA MET A 225 3.21 -12.04 9.79
C MET A 225 3.32 -12.11 11.31
N GLU A 226 2.34 -11.53 11.99
CA GLU A 226 2.21 -11.64 13.44
C GLU A 226 0.82 -12.14 13.78
N TRP A 227 0.70 -13.11 14.69
CA TRP A 227 -0.62 -13.53 15.15
C TRP A 227 -0.64 -13.85 16.62
N LEU A 228 -1.79 -13.55 17.21
CA LEU A 228 -2.07 -13.91 18.58
C LEU A 228 -2.58 -15.35 18.64
N TYR A 229 -2.18 -16.10 19.66
CA TYR A 229 -2.69 -17.44 19.94
C TYR A 229 -3.30 -17.56 21.34
N GLY A 230 -3.52 -16.43 22.00
CA GLY A 230 -4.21 -16.33 23.28
C GLY A 230 -4.51 -14.88 23.65
N ALA A 231 -5.23 -14.68 24.74
CA ALA A 231 -5.79 -13.37 25.11
C ALA A 231 -4.79 -12.36 25.73
N SER A 232 -3.50 -12.70 25.81
CA SER A 232 -2.41 -11.87 26.37
C SER A 232 -1.47 -11.44 25.24
N GLU A 233 -1.40 -10.13 24.96
CA GLU A 233 -0.56 -9.58 23.88
C GLU A 233 0.94 -9.72 24.15
N THR A 234 1.37 -9.80 25.42
CA THR A 234 2.80 -9.76 25.81
C THR A 234 3.47 -11.13 25.80
N SER A 235 2.70 -12.21 25.81
CA SER A 235 3.22 -13.57 25.95
C SER A 235 2.72 -14.54 24.88
N ASN A 236 1.68 -14.17 24.12
CA ASN A 236 0.98 -15.08 23.21
C ASN A 236 0.96 -14.57 21.77
N MET A 237 2.08 -14.01 21.32
CA MET A 237 2.29 -13.56 19.96
C MET A 237 3.32 -14.45 19.27
N GLU A 238 3.00 -14.89 18.07
CA GLU A 238 3.95 -15.51 17.16
C GLU A 238 4.29 -14.52 16.05
N VAL A 239 5.54 -14.61 15.58
CA VAL A 239 6.03 -13.86 14.43
C VAL A 239 6.62 -14.83 13.41
N ASP A 240 6.44 -14.54 12.13
CA ASP A 240 7.10 -15.24 11.04
C ASP A 240 7.23 -14.30 9.83
N ILE A 241 8.11 -14.64 8.90
CA ILE A 241 8.31 -13.91 7.66
C ILE A 241 8.12 -14.86 6.49
N GLY A 242 7.56 -14.37 5.39
CA GLY A 242 7.35 -15.19 4.21
C GLY A 242 7.48 -14.40 2.91
N TYR A 243 7.13 -15.10 1.83
CA TYR A 243 7.21 -14.58 0.47
C TYR A 243 5.85 -14.61 -0.21
N ILE A 244 5.41 -13.46 -0.68
CA ILE A 244 4.29 -13.32 -1.61
C ILE A 244 4.82 -13.11 -3.04
N PRO A 245 4.48 -13.98 -4.00
CA PRO A 245 4.97 -13.86 -5.37
C PRO A 245 4.41 -12.67 -6.13
N GLN A 246 3.14 -12.32 -5.90
CA GLN A 246 2.46 -11.27 -6.66
C GLN A 246 1.35 -10.64 -5.83
N MET A 247 1.39 -9.31 -5.73
CA MET A 247 0.33 -8.48 -5.17
C MET A 247 0.44 -7.12 -5.83
N GLU A 248 -0.33 -6.91 -6.90
CA GLU A 248 -0.26 -5.70 -7.70
C GLU A 248 -1.62 -5.23 -8.20
N LEU A 249 -1.76 -3.92 -8.33
CA LEU A 249 -2.85 -3.22 -8.99
C LEU A 249 -2.26 -2.51 -10.20
N GLU A 250 -2.91 -2.63 -11.35
CA GLU A 250 -2.49 -1.97 -12.59
C GLU A 250 -3.71 -1.39 -13.30
N ALA A 251 -3.57 -0.17 -13.84
CA ALA A 251 -4.57 0.40 -14.69
C ALA A 251 -4.67 -0.39 -16.00
N MET A 252 -5.89 -0.72 -16.41
CA MET A 252 -6.16 -1.39 -17.70
C MET A 252 -5.92 -0.46 -18.91
N GLY A 253 -5.80 0.84 -18.64
CA GLY A 253 -5.55 1.90 -19.59
C GLY A 253 -5.73 3.25 -18.89
N PRO A 254 -5.58 4.36 -19.62
CA PRO A 254 -5.87 5.69 -19.09
C PRO A 254 -7.32 5.83 -18.66
N SER A 255 -7.61 6.80 -17.81
CA SER A 255 -8.99 7.14 -17.48
C SER A 255 -9.72 7.67 -18.71
N VAL A 256 -11.01 7.34 -18.80
CA VAL A 256 -11.88 7.71 -19.93
C VAL A 256 -13.15 8.38 -19.41
N PRO A 257 -13.68 9.40 -20.11
CA PRO A 257 -14.93 10.03 -19.73
C PRO A 257 -16.08 9.02 -19.78
N SER A 258 -16.99 9.10 -18.81
CA SER A 258 -18.15 8.20 -18.76
C SER A 258 -19.11 8.40 -19.95
N VAL A 259 -19.19 9.63 -20.48
CA VAL A 259 -19.97 9.99 -21.66
C VAL A 259 -19.04 10.53 -22.75
N ILE A 260 -19.09 9.94 -23.95
CA ILE A 260 -18.37 10.43 -25.13
C ILE A 260 -19.42 11.06 -26.04
N LEU A 261 -19.23 12.30 -26.48
CA LEU A 261 -20.10 12.92 -27.49
C LEU A 261 -19.49 12.68 -28.87
N ASP A 262 -20.30 12.27 -29.85
CA ASP A 262 -19.86 12.22 -31.25
C ASP A 262 -19.75 13.62 -31.87
N GLU A 263 -19.22 13.72 -33.10
CA GLU A 263 -19.09 14.99 -33.82
C GLU A 263 -20.44 15.70 -34.07
N ASP A 264 -21.55 14.97 -33.98
CA ASP A 264 -22.93 15.46 -34.14
C ASP A 264 -23.61 15.79 -32.79
N GLY A 265 -22.92 15.63 -31.66
CA GLY A 265 -23.41 15.91 -30.31
C GLY A 265 -24.31 14.83 -29.70
N ASN A 266 -24.35 13.62 -30.27
CA ASN A 266 -25.05 12.48 -29.69
C ASN A 266 -24.19 11.81 -28.62
N MET A 267 -24.83 11.38 -27.53
CA MET A 267 -24.16 10.64 -26.45
C MET A 267 -23.86 9.21 -26.91
N ILE A 268 -22.57 8.91 -27.07
CA ILE A 268 -22.04 7.55 -27.15
C ILE A 268 -21.70 7.14 -25.71
N ASP A 269 -22.37 6.08 -25.24
CA ASP A 269 -21.92 5.40 -24.02
C ASP A 269 -20.53 4.79 -24.32
N SER A 270 -19.53 5.14 -23.50
CA SER A 270 -18.18 4.58 -23.60
C SER A 270 -18.19 3.03 -23.49
N ARG A 271 -19.28 2.45 -22.96
CA ARG A 271 -19.56 1.02 -22.89
C ARG A 271 -20.42 0.55 -24.07
N LEU A 272 -19.84 0.50 -25.27
CA LEU A 272 -20.50 -0.12 -26.42
C LEU A 272 -20.78 -1.62 -26.17
N PRO A 273 -21.95 -2.18 -26.53
CA PRO A 273 -22.25 -3.61 -26.40
C PRO A 273 -21.44 -4.52 -27.33
N SER A 274 -20.77 -3.93 -28.34
CA SER A 274 -19.89 -4.61 -29.27
C SER A 274 -18.45 -4.43 -28.80
N GLY A 275 -17.79 -5.52 -28.39
CA GLY A 275 -16.44 -5.54 -27.81
C GLY A 275 -15.28 -5.11 -28.72
N GLU A 276 -15.44 -4.05 -29.51
CA GLU A 276 -14.33 -3.32 -30.11
C GLU A 276 -13.94 -2.17 -29.17
N PRO A 277 -12.73 -2.18 -28.59
CA PRO A 277 -12.29 -1.11 -27.71
C PRO A 277 -12.16 0.19 -28.50
N LEU A 278 -12.79 1.26 -28.03
CA LEU A 278 -12.54 2.63 -28.49
C LEU A 278 -11.03 2.89 -28.39
N GLN A 279 -10.37 2.99 -29.53
CA GLN A 279 -8.92 3.22 -29.57
C GLN A 279 -8.64 4.70 -29.37
N PHE A 280 -8.51 5.10 -28.10
CA PHE A 280 -8.06 6.44 -27.76
C PHE A 280 -6.59 6.63 -28.17
N VAL A 281 -6.34 7.54 -29.11
CA VAL A 281 -4.98 7.99 -29.44
C VAL A 281 -4.63 9.10 -28.47
N PHE A 282 -3.83 8.76 -27.47
CA PHE A 282 -3.37 9.72 -26.49
C PHE A 282 -2.06 10.36 -26.92
N GLU A 283 -1.90 11.63 -26.60
CA GLU A 283 -0.69 12.39 -26.91
C GLU A 283 0.55 11.78 -26.23
N GLU A 284 1.69 11.88 -26.92
CA GLU A 284 3.00 11.55 -26.37
C GLU A 284 3.41 12.67 -25.38
N ILE A 285 3.70 12.30 -24.14
CA ILE A 285 4.06 13.27 -23.10
C ILE A 285 5.52 13.68 -23.30
N LYS A 286 5.76 14.98 -23.47
CA LYS A 286 7.11 15.56 -23.46
C LYS A 286 7.50 15.97 -22.05
N TRP A 287 8.48 15.28 -21.48
CA TRP A 287 9.00 15.58 -20.15
C TRP A 287 10.06 16.68 -20.20
N HIS A 288 9.93 17.66 -19.30
CA HIS A 288 10.93 18.72 -19.15
C HIS A 288 12.00 18.35 -18.13
N GLN A 289 11.61 17.55 -17.14
CA GLN A 289 12.46 17.07 -16.06
C GLN A 289 12.11 15.62 -15.76
N GLU A 290 13.12 14.79 -15.55
CA GLU A 290 12.99 13.37 -15.24
C GLU A 290 14.04 12.97 -14.18
N LEU A 291 13.63 12.06 -13.31
CA LEU A 291 14.44 11.45 -12.27
C LEU A 291 14.39 9.93 -12.44
N SER A 292 15.54 9.27 -12.31
CA SER A 292 15.56 7.81 -12.40
C SER A 292 14.77 7.16 -11.27
N TRP A 293 14.22 5.99 -11.57
CA TRP A 293 13.42 5.21 -10.64
C TRP A 293 14.22 4.83 -9.38
N GLU A 294 15.49 4.47 -9.53
CA GLU A 294 16.37 4.06 -8.43
C GLU A 294 16.63 5.21 -7.46
N GLU A 295 16.87 6.42 -7.99
CA GLU A 295 17.13 7.60 -7.16
C GLU A 295 15.85 8.05 -6.44
N ALA A 296 14.70 7.99 -7.12
CA ALA A 296 13.40 8.24 -6.50
C ALA A 296 13.11 7.26 -5.37
N ALA A 297 13.26 5.95 -5.63
CA ALA A 297 13.07 4.89 -4.64
C ALA A 297 13.96 5.08 -3.41
N ARG A 298 15.24 5.44 -3.62
CA ARG A 298 16.20 5.72 -2.56
C ARG A 298 15.78 6.93 -1.71
N ARG A 299 15.28 8.01 -2.33
CA ARG A 299 14.81 9.19 -1.61
C ARG A 299 13.57 8.90 -0.77
N LEU A 300 12.63 8.12 -1.29
CA LEU A 300 11.46 7.66 -0.55
C LEU A 300 11.84 6.74 0.62
N GLU A 301 12.77 5.81 0.39
CA GLU A 301 13.31 4.94 1.45
C GLU A 301 13.97 5.76 2.57
N VAL A 302 14.82 6.71 2.23
CA VAL A 302 15.48 7.58 3.22
C VAL A 302 14.49 8.47 4.00
N ALA A 303 13.38 8.85 3.37
CA ALA A 303 12.33 9.63 4.04
C ALA A 303 11.62 8.81 5.14
N MET A 304 11.35 7.53 4.88
CA MET A 304 10.76 6.59 5.84
C MET A 304 11.80 6.09 6.87
N TYR A 305 13.04 5.89 6.43
CA TYR A 305 14.13 5.33 7.23
C TYR A 305 15.33 6.27 7.26
N PRO A 306 15.33 7.33 8.10
CA PRO A 306 16.42 8.31 8.14
C PRO A 306 17.81 7.71 8.39
N PHE A 307 17.90 6.54 9.03
CA PHE A 307 19.17 5.84 9.25
C PHE A 307 19.81 5.34 7.95
N LYS A 308 19.06 5.19 6.85
CA LYS A 308 19.55 4.84 5.50
C LYS A 308 20.34 5.96 4.81
N LYS A 309 20.40 7.15 5.41
CA LYS A 309 21.32 8.22 4.96
C LYS A 309 22.78 7.79 5.03
N VAL A 310 23.10 6.86 5.93
CA VAL A 310 24.43 6.28 6.08
C VAL A 310 24.54 5.05 5.18
N SER A 311 25.64 4.95 4.43
CA SER A 311 25.95 3.75 3.66
C SER A 311 26.39 2.63 4.60
N TYR A 312 25.60 1.57 4.66
CA TYR A 312 25.99 0.33 5.33
C TYR A 312 26.70 -0.56 4.31
N LEU A 313 27.80 -1.17 4.75
CA LEU A 313 28.60 -2.07 3.94
C LEU A 313 28.70 -3.42 4.63
N PRO A 314 28.86 -4.52 3.87
CA PRO A 314 29.25 -5.79 4.44
C PRO A 314 30.47 -5.64 5.35
N PHE A 315 30.52 -6.46 6.42
CA PHE A 315 31.50 -6.29 7.49
C PHE A 315 32.94 -6.14 6.97
N THR A 316 33.37 -7.01 6.06
CA THR A 316 34.72 -6.97 5.48
C THR A 316 34.96 -5.73 4.61
N GLU A 317 34.00 -5.39 3.76
CA GLU A 317 34.09 -4.21 2.87
C GLU A 317 34.15 -2.89 3.65
N ALA A 318 33.48 -2.82 4.80
CA ALA A 318 33.54 -1.66 5.68
C ALA A 318 34.98 -1.39 6.16
N PHE A 319 35.74 -2.43 6.52
CA PHE A 319 37.13 -2.27 6.93
C PHE A 319 38.07 -1.94 5.76
N ASP A 320 37.85 -2.55 4.60
CA ASP A 320 38.62 -2.25 3.39
C ASP A 320 38.44 -0.78 2.99
N ARG A 321 37.20 -0.29 3.01
CA ARG A 321 36.89 1.10 2.71
C ARG A 321 37.42 2.06 3.78
N ALA A 322 37.29 1.71 5.05
CA ALA A 322 37.84 2.51 6.15
C ALA A 322 39.36 2.68 6.01
N LYS A 323 40.08 1.60 5.67
CA LYS A 323 41.52 1.63 5.39
C LYS A 323 41.85 2.49 4.17
N ALA A 324 41.11 2.33 3.08
CA ALA A 324 41.33 3.09 1.85
C ALA A 324 41.09 4.60 2.02
N GLU A 325 40.09 4.97 2.81
CA GLU A 325 39.75 6.38 3.09
C GLU A 325 40.51 6.97 4.30
N ASN A 326 41.38 6.20 4.95
CA ASN A 326 42.05 6.55 6.21
C ASN A 326 41.07 7.02 7.30
N LYS A 327 39.96 6.30 7.45
CA LYS A 327 38.89 6.52 8.42
C LYS A 327 38.75 5.32 9.35
N LEU A 328 38.01 5.50 10.46
CA LEU A 328 37.64 4.42 11.37
C LEU A 328 36.22 3.90 11.05
N VAL A 329 35.99 2.62 11.29
CA VAL A 329 34.64 2.05 11.34
C VAL A 329 33.97 2.54 12.64
N HIS A 330 32.85 3.27 12.52
CA HIS A 330 32.21 3.94 13.66
C HIS A 330 31.14 3.10 14.35
N SER A 331 30.44 2.22 13.61
CA SER A 331 29.36 1.38 14.12
C SER A 331 29.34 0.04 13.39
N ILE A 332 28.96 -1.02 14.10
CA ILE A 332 28.75 -2.37 13.57
C ILE A 332 27.35 -2.80 14.00
N LEU A 333 26.49 -3.09 13.02
CA LEU A 333 25.18 -3.67 13.28
C LEU A 333 25.29 -5.20 13.19
N LEU A 334 25.01 -5.89 14.29
CA LEU A 334 25.15 -7.35 14.39
C LEU A 334 23.84 -8.10 14.13
N TRP A 335 22.70 -7.41 14.23
CA TRP A 335 21.37 -8.01 14.11
C TRP A 335 20.35 -6.97 13.61
N GLY A 336 19.31 -7.46 12.94
CA GLY A 336 18.27 -6.66 12.27
C GLY A 336 18.53 -6.54 10.78
N ALA A 337 17.48 -6.74 9.97
CA ALA A 337 17.55 -6.42 8.55
C ALA A 337 17.67 -4.90 8.43
N LEU A 338 18.71 -4.43 7.75
CA LEU A 338 18.76 -3.02 7.35
C LEU A 338 17.70 -2.73 6.29
N ASP A 339 17.23 -3.75 5.59
CA ASP A 339 16.33 -3.63 4.47
C ASP A 339 14.89 -3.93 4.87
N ASP A 340 13.96 -3.33 4.12
CA ASP A 340 12.52 -3.49 4.26
C ASP A 340 12.05 -4.90 3.85
N GLN A 341 12.39 -5.90 4.66
CA GLN A 341 11.98 -7.30 4.48
C GLN A 341 10.64 -7.55 5.14
N SER A 342 10.47 -6.91 6.30
CA SER A 342 9.34 -6.94 7.21
C SER A 342 9.72 -5.99 8.38
N CYS A 343 8.76 -5.34 9.04
CA CYS A 343 9.05 -4.22 9.96
C CYS A 343 9.77 -4.59 11.26
#